data_AF-A0A2V1CGC6-F1
#
_entry.id   AF-A0A2V1CGC6-F1
#
_cell.length_a   1.000
_cell.length_b   1.000
_cell.length_c   1.000
_cell.angle_alpha   90.00
_cell.angle_beta   90.00
_cell.angle_gamma   90.00
#
_symmetry.space_group_name_H-M   'P 1'
#
loop_
_entity.id
_entity.type
_entity.pdbx_description
1 polymer ?
#
loop_
_entity_poly.entity_id
_entity_poly.type
_entity_poly.pdbx_seq_one_letter_code
_entity_poly.pdbx_strand_id
1 'polypeptide(L)'
;MTVLLDLPREMILHITQFLSPASAASFTHCYRKVLNTLGTRYWRAIGEANQRHELEQFLGLLEIDVPDYVLCSHCLILHRIGGTKHRSKECYASELFGGVYTYIHQGITFVFIAVTMKRYRQGFDYDRFLERLTCRFTGPRENIPYQFLSRARIIDGSLLLRVQESLLFPKGHSPRVPITARIAICHHVGIPGIGFEAPLPEHAQCTLNHNHEAQQCIRSSGIRHCAYCPTEFQIELQGCADLGLALVVTKWLDLGEGRTIRDPKWWSRLSTNYTDHDLFAGMRGVYGEEIAGRLPVPSELASIRDVIEGEEDLQMGRRRGDEQSRLLDPSSRLQTWAWILATLRARRQYYLGSPK
;
A
#
# COMPACT_ATOMS: atom_id res chain seq x y z
N MET A 1 35.49 2.72 17.87
CA MET A 1 35.61 4.00 17.13
C MET A 1 36.98 4.68 17.27
N THR A 2 38.03 4.04 17.80
CA THR A 2 39.35 4.67 18.00
C THR A 2 40.26 4.65 16.77
N VAL A 3 40.14 3.65 15.89
CA VAL A 3 41.05 3.44 14.74
C VAL A 3 41.01 4.57 13.70
N LEU A 4 39.86 5.24 13.52
CA LEU A 4 39.71 6.33 12.54
C LEU A 4 40.43 7.63 12.95
N LEU A 5 40.75 7.80 14.24
CA LEU A 5 41.35 9.02 14.77
C LEU A 5 42.83 9.14 14.35
N ASP A 6 43.51 7.99 14.29
CA ASP A 6 44.95 7.89 14.04
C ASP A 6 45.29 7.76 12.55
N LEU A 7 44.29 7.69 11.67
CA LEU A 7 44.51 7.50 10.23
C LEU A 7 45.29 8.70 9.62
N PRO A 8 46.42 8.47 8.92
CA PRO A 8 47.11 9.52 8.17
C PRO A 8 46.21 10.15 7.10
N ARG A 9 46.47 11.41 6.73
CA ARG A 9 45.69 12.12 5.70
C ARG A 9 45.70 11.39 4.35
N GLU A 10 46.82 10.76 4.02
CA GLU A 10 47.01 9.99 2.80
C GLU A 10 46.07 8.78 2.76
N MET A 11 45.88 8.11 3.90
CA MET A 11 44.95 6.99 4.02
C MET A 11 43.50 7.45 3.92
N ILE A 12 43.15 8.61 4.49
CA ILE A 12 41.81 9.19 4.35
C ILE A 12 41.51 9.49 2.87
N LEU A 13 42.46 10.11 2.15
CA LEU A 13 42.33 10.36 0.72
C LEU A 13 42.22 9.07 -0.09
N HIS A 14 43.02 8.06 0.25
CA HIS A 14 42.99 6.77 -0.44
C HIS A 14 41.65 6.05 -0.24
N ILE A 15 41.11 6.02 0.99
CA ILE A 15 39.77 5.46 1.26
C ILE A 15 38.72 6.14 0.39
N THR A 16 38.77 7.46 0.23
CA THR A 16 37.76 8.19 -0.55
C THR A 16 37.77 7.88 -2.04
N GLN A 17 38.84 7.27 -2.58
CA GLN A 17 38.88 6.80 -3.96
C GLN A 17 37.99 5.56 -4.18
N PHE A 18 37.62 4.86 -3.11
CA PHE A 18 36.76 3.67 -3.16
C PHE A 18 35.31 3.96 -2.73
N LEU A 19 34.99 5.20 -2.35
CA LEU A 19 33.66 5.59 -1.92
C LEU A 19 32.88 6.21 -3.08
N SER A 20 31.57 5.92 -3.15
CA SER A 20 30.66 6.73 -3.97
C SER A 20 30.65 8.18 -3.48
N PRO A 21 30.29 9.16 -4.34
CA PRO A 21 30.15 10.55 -3.91
C PRO A 21 29.30 10.70 -2.64
N ALA A 22 28.13 10.04 -2.59
CA ALA A 22 27.26 9.99 -1.41
C ALA A 22 27.94 9.46 -0.14
N SER A 23 28.71 8.37 -0.28
CA SER A 23 29.43 7.75 0.84
C SER A 23 30.60 8.63 1.29
N ALA A 24 31.32 9.27 0.36
CA ALA A 24 32.40 10.19 0.66
C ALA A 24 31.88 11.46 1.37
N ALA A 25 30.72 11.97 0.96
CA ALA A 25 30.03 13.08 1.63
C ALA A 25 29.60 12.71 3.05
N SER A 26 29.09 11.49 3.26
CA SER A 26 28.74 10.98 4.59
C SER A 26 29.98 10.78 5.45
N PHE A 27 31.05 10.22 4.89
CA PHE A 27 32.33 10.03 5.56
C PHE A 27 32.94 11.36 6.02
N THR A 28 32.76 12.42 5.23
CA THR A 28 33.13 13.80 5.59
C THR A 28 32.43 14.27 6.88
N HIS A 29 31.21 13.80 7.15
CA HIS A 29 30.46 14.11 8.38
C HIS A 29 30.89 13.30 9.61
N CYS A 30 31.56 12.16 9.45
CA CYS A 30 31.89 11.27 10.56
C CYS A 30 32.91 11.89 11.54
N TYR A 31 33.83 12.75 11.07
CA TYR A 31 34.89 13.28 11.92
C TYR A 31 35.53 14.58 11.41
N ARG A 32 35.94 15.46 12.34
CA ARG A 32 36.52 16.78 12.02
C ARG A 32 37.82 16.68 11.20
N LYS A 33 38.70 15.70 11.45
CA LYS A 33 39.94 15.51 10.64
C LYS A 33 39.62 15.11 9.21
N VAL A 34 38.59 14.28 9.01
CA VAL A 34 38.13 13.89 7.68
C VAL A 34 37.55 15.11 6.96
N LEU A 35 36.70 15.90 7.63
CA LEU A 35 36.21 17.17 7.09
C LEU A 35 37.34 18.12 6.70
N ASN A 36 38.35 18.29 7.55
CA ASN A 36 39.48 19.17 7.25
C ASN A 36 40.35 18.65 6.07
N THR A 37 40.42 17.33 5.89
CA THR A 37 41.19 16.70 4.81
C THR A 37 40.43 16.73 3.48
N LEU A 38 39.13 16.47 3.51
CA LEU A 38 38.31 16.35 2.30
C LEU A 38 37.68 17.69 1.87
N GLY A 39 37.45 18.59 2.83
CA GLY A 39 36.72 19.84 2.63
C GLY A 39 35.26 19.60 2.26
N THR A 40 34.66 20.59 1.59
CA THR A 40 33.23 20.54 1.19
C THR A 40 33.01 20.06 -0.25
N ARG A 41 34.05 19.50 -0.90
CA ARG A 41 34.01 19.16 -2.33
C ARG A 41 32.93 18.13 -2.68
N TYR A 42 32.77 17.10 -1.86
CA TYR A 42 31.76 16.05 -2.10
C TYR A 42 30.34 16.59 -1.87
N TRP A 43 30.16 17.49 -0.89
CA TRP A 43 28.87 18.14 -0.66
C TRP A 43 28.48 19.06 -1.83
N ARG A 44 29.43 19.82 -2.37
CA ARG A 44 29.17 20.66 -3.55
C ARG A 44 28.84 19.82 -4.77
N ALA A 45 29.60 18.75 -5.01
CA ALA A 45 29.37 17.86 -6.13
C ALA A 45 27.95 17.23 -6.08
N ILE A 46 27.50 16.77 -4.90
CA ILE A 46 26.16 16.19 -4.74
C ILE A 46 25.05 17.25 -4.85
N GLY A 47 25.34 18.50 -4.49
CA GLY A 47 24.39 19.62 -4.60
C GLY A 47 24.14 20.11 -6.02
N GLU A 48 24.87 19.61 -7.02
CA GLU A 48 24.65 19.95 -8.42
C GLU A 48 23.35 19.34 -8.95
N ALA A 49 22.62 20.10 -9.80
CA ALA A 49 21.26 19.76 -10.23
C ALA A 49 21.09 18.38 -10.91
N ASN A 50 22.18 17.81 -11.44
CA ASN A 50 22.17 16.51 -12.13
C ASN A 50 22.49 15.31 -11.21
N GLN A 51 22.71 15.53 -9.91
CA GLN A 51 23.16 14.50 -8.97
C GLN A 51 22.05 14.02 -8.03
N ARG A 52 20.79 13.99 -8.52
CA ARG A 52 19.61 13.54 -7.75
C ARG A 52 19.82 12.19 -7.06
N HIS A 53 20.39 11.22 -7.78
CA HIS A 53 20.60 9.88 -7.25
C HIS A 53 21.63 9.87 -6.11
N GLU A 54 22.75 10.57 -6.28
CA GLU A 54 23.78 10.71 -5.23
C GLU A 54 23.24 11.47 -4.02
N LEU A 55 22.40 12.49 -4.23
CA LEU A 55 21.74 13.21 -3.14
C LEU A 55 20.75 12.32 -2.38
N GLU A 56 19.95 11.53 -3.09
CA GLU A 56 19.04 10.55 -2.48
C GLU A 56 19.81 9.53 -1.63
N GLN A 57 20.91 8.97 -2.15
CA GLN A 57 21.77 8.05 -1.40
C GLN A 57 22.39 8.70 -0.16
N PHE A 58 22.93 9.92 -0.30
CA PHE A 58 23.53 10.65 0.81
C PHE A 58 22.53 10.90 1.94
N LEU A 59 21.34 11.38 1.59
CA LEU A 59 20.28 11.61 2.57
C LEU A 59 19.76 10.31 3.19
N GLY A 60 19.71 9.22 2.42
CA GLY A 60 19.34 7.89 2.92
C GLY A 60 20.34 7.36 3.95
N LEU A 61 21.64 7.63 3.77
CA LEU A 61 22.66 7.31 4.78
C LEU A 61 22.46 8.13 6.06
N LEU A 62 22.20 9.44 5.95
CA LEU A 62 21.92 10.28 7.11
C LEU A 62 20.63 9.88 7.82
N GLU A 63 19.60 9.48 7.07
CA GLU A 63 18.29 9.10 7.61
C GLU A 63 18.40 8.02 8.69
N ILE A 64 19.35 7.10 8.55
CA ILE A 64 19.59 5.99 9.49
C ILE A 64 19.86 6.53 10.90
N ASP A 65 20.62 7.62 11.00
CA ASP A 65 21.05 8.22 12.27
C ASP A 65 20.04 9.23 12.85
N VAL A 66 18.99 9.59 12.10
CA VAL A 66 17.94 10.53 12.53
C VAL A 66 16.56 9.84 12.60
N PRO A 67 16.21 9.19 13.71
CA PRO A 67 15.02 8.31 13.81
C PRO A 67 13.67 9.05 13.71
N ASP A 68 13.66 10.35 13.98
CA ASP A 68 12.47 11.19 13.88
C ASP A 68 12.28 11.84 12.50
N TYR A 69 13.12 11.49 11.53
CA TYR A 69 13.04 12.02 10.17
C TYR A 69 12.84 10.91 9.14
N VAL A 70 12.28 11.21 7.97
CA VAL A 70 12.14 10.28 6.84
C VAL A 70 12.52 10.98 5.54
N LEU A 71 13.25 10.30 4.66
CA LEU A 71 13.58 10.83 3.34
C LEU A 71 12.35 10.79 2.43
N CYS A 72 11.98 11.93 1.85
CA CYS A 72 11.01 11.96 0.76
C CYS A 72 11.72 11.85 -0.58
N SER A 73 11.40 10.80 -1.35
CA SER A 73 11.97 10.59 -2.68
C SER A 73 11.63 11.71 -3.66
N HIS A 74 10.54 12.46 -3.47
CA HIS A 74 10.10 13.54 -4.38
C HIS A 74 10.91 14.82 -4.25
N CYS A 75 11.03 15.36 -3.04
CA CYS A 75 11.72 16.63 -2.79
C CYS A 75 13.16 16.48 -2.32
N LEU A 76 13.60 15.25 -2.00
CA LEU A 76 14.94 14.96 -1.46
C LEU A 76 15.22 15.76 -0.19
N ILE A 77 14.26 15.75 0.72
CA ILE A 77 14.35 16.40 2.04
C ILE A 77 14.02 15.37 3.12
N LEU A 78 14.72 15.47 4.25
CA LEU A 78 14.41 14.74 5.47
C LEU A 78 13.26 15.45 6.21
N HIS A 79 12.07 14.85 6.19
CA HIS A 79 10.89 15.37 6.88
C HIS A 79 10.77 14.80 8.28
N ARG A 80 10.45 15.65 9.26
CA ARG A 80 10.16 15.19 10.62
C ARG A 80 8.86 14.37 10.64
N ILE A 81 8.92 13.17 11.20
CA ILE A 81 7.79 12.26 11.40
C ILE A 81 6.79 12.90 12.38
N GLY A 82 5.51 12.93 12.00
CA GLY A 82 4.43 13.55 12.79
C GLY A 82 4.38 15.08 12.71
N GLY A 83 5.29 15.73 11.96
CA GLY A 83 5.24 17.16 11.72
C GLY A 83 4.18 17.53 10.67
N THR A 84 3.55 18.70 10.83
CA THR A 84 2.61 19.28 9.84
C THR A 84 3.27 19.68 8.52
N LYS A 85 4.62 19.76 8.49
CA LYS A 85 5.42 20.23 7.36
C LYS A 85 5.74 19.17 6.30
N HIS A 86 5.38 17.90 6.50
CA HIS A 86 5.52 16.86 5.44
C HIS A 86 4.45 16.98 4.33
N ARG A 87 3.86 18.16 4.16
CA ARG A 87 2.81 18.40 3.18
C ARG A 87 3.13 19.66 2.39
N SER A 88 4.32 19.73 1.78
CA SER A 88 4.37 20.51 0.53
C SER A 88 3.29 19.89 -0.36
N LYS A 89 2.39 20.72 -0.89
CA LYS A 89 1.25 20.22 -1.67
C LYS A 89 1.76 19.37 -2.84
N GLU A 90 2.96 19.66 -3.35
CA GLU A 90 3.58 18.92 -4.44
C GLU A 90 3.92 17.47 -4.06
N CYS A 91 4.59 17.22 -2.92
CA CYS A 91 5.00 15.85 -2.56
C CYS A 91 3.79 14.92 -2.35
N TYR A 92 2.77 15.42 -1.64
CA TYR A 92 1.55 14.67 -1.42
C TYR A 92 0.75 14.48 -2.72
N ALA A 93 0.69 15.51 -3.58
CA ALA A 93 0.05 15.39 -4.88
C ALA A 93 0.76 14.34 -5.75
N SER A 94 2.10 14.32 -5.77
CA SER A 94 2.87 13.28 -6.47
C SER A 94 2.47 11.89 -5.99
N GLU A 95 2.45 11.61 -4.68
CA GLU A 95 2.03 10.29 -4.18
C GLU A 95 0.58 9.93 -4.57
N LEU A 96 -0.33 10.91 -4.63
CA LEU A 96 -1.70 10.70 -5.11
C LEU A 96 -1.76 10.34 -6.60
N PHE A 97 -0.88 10.89 -7.45
CA PHE A 97 -0.81 10.50 -8.86
C PHE A 97 -0.51 9.00 -9.05
N GLY A 98 0.19 8.38 -8.09
CA GLY A 98 0.42 6.94 -8.06
C GLY A 98 -0.85 6.09 -7.96
N GLY A 99 -1.98 6.68 -7.53
CA GLY A 99 -3.30 6.04 -7.54
C GLY A 99 -3.49 4.89 -6.54
N VAL A 100 -2.49 4.56 -5.73
CA VAL A 100 -2.51 3.39 -4.83
C VAL A 100 -3.66 3.42 -3.84
N TYR A 101 -4.00 4.61 -3.34
CA TYR A 101 -5.09 4.82 -2.40
C TYR A 101 -6.46 4.41 -2.95
N THR A 102 -6.62 4.34 -4.28
CA THR A 102 -7.90 3.99 -4.93
C THR A 102 -8.26 2.52 -4.81
N TYR A 103 -7.27 1.65 -4.59
CA TYR A 103 -7.46 0.20 -4.55
C TYR A 103 -6.79 -0.48 -3.35
N ILE A 104 -6.08 0.23 -2.48
CA ILE A 104 -5.56 -0.35 -1.23
C ILE A 104 -6.30 0.23 -0.02
N HIS A 105 -6.09 1.52 0.26
CA HIS A 105 -6.59 2.19 1.47
C HIS A 105 -6.44 3.71 1.32
N GLN A 106 -7.47 4.50 1.65
CA GLN A 106 -7.45 5.96 1.41
C GLN A 106 -6.33 6.71 2.15
N GLY A 107 -5.85 6.17 3.26
CA GLY A 107 -4.77 6.75 4.06
C GLY A 107 -3.37 6.25 3.71
N ILE A 108 -3.19 5.41 2.69
CA ILE A 108 -1.89 4.82 2.37
C ILE A 108 -1.10 5.70 1.40
N THR A 109 0.15 5.97 1.76
CA THR A 109 1.15 6.57 0.87
C THR A 109 2.48 5.84 1.05
N PHE A 110 3.43 6.01 0.13
CA PHE A 110 4.72 5.37 0.26
C PHE A 110 5.47 5.89 1.48
N VAL A 111 5.45 7.21 1.70
CA VAL A 111 5.99 7.84 2.91
C VAL A 111 5.44 7.18 4.18
N PHE A 112 4.14 6.90 4.22
CA PHE A 112 3.53 6.26 5.37
C PHE A 112 4.11 4.86 5.62
N ILE A 113 4.27 4.07 4.55
CA ILE A 113 4.90 2.74 4.61
C ILE A 113 6.36 2.86 5.05
N ALA A 114 7.12 3.79 4.47
CA ALA A 114 8.52 4.01 4.80
C ALA A 114 8.72 4.37 6.28
N VAL A 115 7.88 5.25 6.82
CA VAL A 115 7.89 5.60 8.25
C VAL A 115 7.58 4.39 9.12
N THR A 116 6.52 3.64 8.78
CA THR A 116 6.08 2.46 9.54
C THR A 116 7.21 1.42 9.59
N MET A 117 7.78 1.09 8.44
CA MET A 117 8.82 0.08 8.30
C MET A 117 10.17 0.53 8.85
N LYS A 118 10.50 1.82 8.77
CA LYS A 118 11.68 2.38 9.44
C LYS A 118 11.59 2.19 10.96
N ARG A 119 10.46 2.58 11.56
CA ARG A 119 10.24 2.45 13.02
C ARG A 119 10.38 1.01 13.46
N TYR A 120 9.76 0.07 12.72
CA TYR A 120 9.91 -1.37 12.92
C TYR A 120 11.37 -1.80 12.92
N ARG A 121 12.14 -1.48 11.86
CA ARG A 121 13.56 -1.88 11.74
C ARG A 121 14.44 -1.33 12.86
N GLN A 122 14.13 -0.13 13.35
CA GLN A 122 14.89 0.52 14.40
C GLN A 122 14.43 0.14 15.82
N GLY A 123 13.42 -0.73 15.95
CA GLY A 123 12.89 -1.16 17.25
C GLY A 123 12.12 -0.06 18.00
N PHE A 124 11.65 0.98 17.30
CA PHE A 124 10.78 2.00 17.87
C PHE A 124 9.32 1.59 17.78
N ASP A 125 8.46 2.21 18.60
CA ASP A 125 7.01 2.04 18.49
C ASP A 125 6.50 2.39 17.08
N TYR A 126 5.93 1.38 16.42
CA TYR A 126 5.30 1.45 15.11
C TYR A 126 3.80 1.12 15.16
N ASP A 127 3.24 0.78 16.32
CA ASP A 127 1.87 0.27 16.47
C ASP A 127 0.85 1.31 15.98
N ARG A 128 1.02 2.57 16.39
CA ARG A 128 0.16 3.69 15.94
C ARG A 128 0.13 3.86 14.42
N PHE A 129 1.18 3.43 13.71
CA PHE A 129 1.22 3.50 12.25
C PHE A 129 0.55 2.27 11.64
N LEU A 130 0.79 1.09 12.20
CA LEU A 130 0.13 -0.13 11.77
C LEU A 130 -1.38 -0.10 11.99
N GLU A 131 -1.84 0.48 13.11
CA GLU A 131 -3.25 0.73 13.43
C GLU A 131 -3.93 1.61 12.38
N ARG A 132 -3.25 2.62 11.82
CA ARG A 132 -3.83 3.47 10.77
C ARG A 132 -4.05 2.74 9.45
N LEU A 133 -3.36 1.63 9.21
CA LEU A 133 -3.60 0.74 8.06
C LEU A 133 -4.61 -0.34 8.39
N THR A 134 -4.97 -0.50 9.66
CA THR A 134 -5.96 -1.46 10.16
C THR A 134 -7.24 -0.71 10.49
N CYS A 135 -8.14 -0.58 9.52
CA CYS A 135 -9.36 0.19 9.71
C CYS A 135 -10.61 -0.58 9.29
N ARG A 136 -11.74 -0.12 9.85
CA ARG A 136 -13.08 -0.55 9.46
C ARG A 136 -13.86 0.69 9.04
N PHE A 137 -14.39 0.64 7.84
CA PHE A 137 -15.38 1.58 7.38
C PHE A 137 -16.67 0.84 7.03
N THR A 138 -17.80 1.43 7.39
CA THR A 138 -19.09 0.87 7.04
C THR A 138 -20.06 2.01 6.76
N GLY A 139 -20.71 1.96 5.61
CA GLY A 139 -21.59 3.02 5.14
C GLY A 139 -22.14 2.72 3.75
N PRO A 140 -22.99 3.60 3.20
CA PRO A 140 -23.44 3.43 1.84
C PRO A 140 -22.38 3.86 0.84
N ARG A 141 -22.16 3.05 -0.21
CA ARG A 141 -21.44 3.43 -1.43
C ARG A 141 -22.46 3.43 -2.56
N GLU A 142 -22.79 4.62 -3.06
CA GLU A 142 -23.78 4.79 -4.14
C GLU A 142 -25.15 4.16 -3.82
N ASN A 143 -25.61 4.33 -2.58
CA ASN A 143 -26.85 3.74 -2.03
C ASN A 143 -26.85 2.22 -1.88
N ILE A 144 -25.72 1.57 -2.09
CA ILE A 144 -25.53 0.15 -1.79
C ILE A 144 -24.81 0.07 -0.44
N PRO A 145 -25.29 -0.72 0.53
CA PRO A 145 -24.55 -0.98 1.74
C PRO A 145 -23.14 -1.50 1.39
N TYR A 146 -22.13 -0.81 1.93
CA TYR A 146 -20.72 -1.09 1.72
C TYR A 146 -19.95 -1.21 3.03
N GLN A 147 -18.98 -2.12 3.05
CA GLN A 147 -18.08 -2.36 4.16
C GLN A 147 -16.68 -2.54 3.62
N PHE A 148 -15.74 -1.90 4.30
CA PHE A 148 -14.31 -2.01 4.05
C PHE A 148 -13.63 -2.40 5.36
N LEU A 149 -12.76 -3.39 5.28
CA LEU A 149 -11.94 -3.88 6.38
C LEU A 149 -10.51 -3.98 5.88
N SER A 150 -9.55 -3.40 6.59
CA SER A 150 -8.13 -3.63 6.33
C SER A 150 -7.41 -4.07 7.60
N ARG A 151 -6.37 -4.88 7.42
CA ARG A 151 -5.48 -5.34 8.49
C ARG A 151 -4.06 -5.38 7.96
N ALA A 152 -3.15 -4.72 8.66
CA ALA A 152 -1.74 -4.71 8.33
C ALA A 152 -0.93 -5.53 9.34
N ARG A 153 0.12 -6.20 8.86
CA ARG A 153 1.10 -6.91 9.69
C ARG A 153 2.49 -6.75 9.09
N ILE A 154 3.51 -6.86 9.93
CA ILE A 154 4.90 -6.96 9.46
C ILE A 154 5.35 -8.38 9.75
N ILE A 155 5.71 -9.13 8.70
CA ILE A 155 6.13 -10.53 8.79
C ILE A 155 7.42 -10.67 8.00
N ASP A 156 8.45 -11.23 8.64
CA ASP A 156 9.81 -11.38 8.09
C ASP A 156 10.36 -10.10 7.43
N GLY A 157 10.07 -8.94 8.04
CA GLY A 157 10.54 -7.64 7.56
C GLY A 157 9.76 -7.06 6.37
N SER A 158 8.69 -7.72 5.91
CA SER A 158 7.79 -7.23 4.87
C SER A 158 6.45 -6.75 5.45
N LEU A 159 5.93 -5.62 4.96
CA LEU A 159 4.61 -5.13 5.31
C LEU A 159 3.55 -5.86 4.48
N LEU A 160 2.75 -6.68 5.13
CA LEU A 160 1.66 -7.41 4.52
C LEU A 160 0.32 -6.75 4.88
N LEU A 161 -0.61 -6.72 3.92
CA LEU A 161 -1.92 -6.11 4.10
C LEU A 161 -3.01 -7.04 3.59
N ARG A 162 -4.02 -7.28 4.42
CA ARG A 162 -5.28 -7.89 4.02
C ARG A 162 -6.34 -6.80 3.90
N VAL A 163 -7.05 -6.75 2.79
CA VAL A 163 -8.18 -5.85 2.59
C VAL A 163 -9.38 -6.67 2.16
N GLN A 164 -10.53 -6.42 2.78
CA GLN A 164 -11.81 -7.01 2.42
C GLN A 164 -12.83 -5.91 2.16
N GLU A 165 -13.41 -5.94 0.97
CA GLU A 165 -14.48 -5.06 0.54
C GLU A 165 -15.75 -5.90 0.37
N SER A 166 -16.88 -5.35 0.78
CA SER A 166 -18.16 -6.05 0.67
C SER A 166 -19.27 -5.10 0.23
N LEU A 167 -20.06 -5.53 -0.75
CA LEU A 167 -21.26 -4.85 -1.23
C LEU A 167 -22.46 -5.76 -1.02
N LEU A 168 -23.50 -5.26 -0.37
CA LEU A 168 -24.74 -6.02 -0.15
C LEU A 168 -25.83 -5.57 -1.11
N PHE A 169 -26.30 -6.48 -1.95
CA PHE A 169 -27.43 -6.29 -2.84
C PHE A 169 -28.71 -6.74 -2.13
N PRO A 170 -29.67 -5.82 -1.87
CA PRO A 170 -30.90 -6.17 -1.19
C PRO A 170 -31.71 -7.22 -1.97
N LYS A 171 -32.43 -8.08 -1.25
CA LYS A 171 -33.37 -9.05 -1.85
C LYS A 171 -34.31 -8.36 -2.85
N GLY A 172 -34.49 -8.96 -4.02
CA GLY A 172 -35.31 -8.42 -5.11
C GLY A 172 -34.64 -7.35 -5.98
N HIS A 173 -33.39 -6.96 -5.71
CA HIS A 173 -32.60 -6.13 -6.60
C HIS A 173 -31.62 -7.02 -7.39
N SER A 174 -31.51 -6.80 -8.70
CA SER A 174 -30.46 -7.45 -9.49
C SER A 174 -29.10 -6.97 -8.98
N PRO A 175 -28.12 -7.86 -8.75
CA PRO A 175 -26.76 -7.50 -8.36
C PRO A 175 -26.02 -6.89 -9.56
N ARG A 176 -26.44 -5.70 -9.97
CA ARG A 176 -25.70 -4.88 -10.91
C ARG A 176 -24.78 -4.03 -10.07
N VAL A 177 -23.51 -4.41 -10.00
CA VAL A 177 -22.46 -3.52 -9.46
C VAL A 177 -22.50 -2.27 -10.32
N PRO A 178 -22.82 -1.08 -9.77
CA PRO A 178 -22.76 0.14 -10.54
C PRO A 178 -21.35 0.30 -11.11
N ILE A 179 -21.25 0.74 -12.36
CA ILE A 179 -19.98 1.05 -13.06
C ILE A 179 -19.06 1.93 -12.18
N THR A 180 -19.67 2.76 -11.34
CA THR A 180 -19.05 3.74 -10.44
C THR A 180 -18.61 3.17 -9.08
N ALA A 181 -19.13 2.00 -8.68
CA ALA A 181 -18.85 1.38 -7.38
C ALA A 181 -17.41 0.82 -7.25
N ARG A 182 -16.63 0.74 -8.34
CA ARG A 182 -15.17 0.58 -8.38
C ARG A 182 -14.56 -0.28 -7.25
N ILE A 183 -14.71 -1.60 -7.31
CA ILE A 183 -13.87 -2.50 -6.50
C ILE A 183 -12.67 -2.91 -7.35
N ALA A 184 -11.53 -2.31 -7.04
CA ALA A 184 -10.26 -2.60 -7.67
C ALA A 184 -9.48 -3.60 -6.80
N ILE A 185 -8.93 -4.64 -7.42
CA ILE A 185 -8.09 -5.61 -6.71
C ILE A 185 -6.68 -5.05 -6.59
N CYS A 186 -6.13 -4.62 -7.73
CA CYS A 186 -4.90 -3.85 -7.82
C CYS A 186 -4.96 -2.93 -9.05
N HIS A 187 -3.86 -2.28 -9.40
CA HIS A 187 -3.81 -1.47 -10.62
C HIS A 187 -3.93 -2.32 -11.91
N HIS A 188 -3.53 -3.60 -11.86
CA HIS A 188 -3.55 -4.50 -13.01
C HIS A 188 -4.87 -5.25 -13.20
N VAL A 189 -5.61 -5.49 -12.11
CA VAL A 189 -6.80 -6.34 -12.10
C VAL A 189 -7.93 -5.60 -11.38
N GLY A 190 -9.08 -5.48 -12.03
CA GLY A 190 -10.27 -4.86 -11.47
C GLY A 190 -11.57 -5.44 -12.02
N ILE A 191 -12.67 -5.26 -11.28
CA ILE A 191 -14.01 -5.63 -11.73
C ILE A 191 -14.44 -4.64 -12.84
N PRO A 192 -14.91 -5.08 -14.02
CA PRO A 192 -15.24 -4.22 -15.14
C PRO A 192 -16.22 -3.09 -14.78
N GLY A 193 -15.93 -1.89 -15.27
CA GLY A 193 -16.70 -0.66 -15.03
C GLY A 193 -15.88 0.59 -15.35
N ILE A 194 -14.57 0.63 -15.04
CA ILE A 194 -13.68 1.75 -15.40
C ILE A 194 -12.25 1.24 -15.65
N GLY A 195 -11.67 1.55 -16.82
CA GLY A 195 -10.24 1.84 -17.07
C GLY A 195 -9.15 1.02 -16.35
N PHE A 196 -9.27 -0.30 -16.28
CA PHE A 196 -8.15 -1.19 -15.94
C PHE A 196 -7.62 -1.81 -17.23
N GLU A 197 -6.29 -1.91 -17.36
CA GLU A 197 -5.63 -2.33 -18.62
C GLU A 197 -5.88 -3.81 -18.96
N ALA A 198 -6.30 -4.64 -18.00
CA ALA A 198 -6.71 -6.02 -18.26
C ALA A 198 -8.07 -6.35 -17.62
N PRO A 199 -8.98 -7.04 -18.35
CA PRO A 199 -10.22 -7.53 -17.76
C PRO A 199 -9.91 -8.72 -16.83
N LEU A 200 -10.83 -9.03 -15.91
CA LEU A 200 -10.70 -10.22 -15.05
C LEU A 200 -10.44 -11.49 -15.88
N PRO A 201 -9.77 -12.52 -15.34
CA PRO A 201 -9.73 -13.84 -15.99
C PRO A 201 -11.15 -14.31 -16.34
N GLU A 202 -11.32 -15.00 -17.46
CA GLU A 202 -12.62 -15.39 -18.06
C GLU A 202 -13.61 -16.00 -17.04
N HIS A 203 -13.10 -16.75 -16.08
CA HIS A 203 -13.90 -17.39 -15.01
C HIS A 203 -14.42 -16.40 -13.95
N ALA A 204 -13.69 -15.32 -13.67
CA ALA A 204 -14.10 -14.25 -12.76
C ALA A 204 -15.01 -13.21 -13.46
N GLN A 205 -14.92 -13.09 -14.79
CA GLN A 205 -15.91 -12.35 -15.58
C GLN A 205 -17.28 -13.04 -15.58
N CYS A 206 -17.36 -14.38 -15.58
CA CYS A 206 -18.65 -15.09 -15.48
C CYS A 206 -19.43 -14.73 -14.21
N THR A 207 -18.71 -14.49 -13.09
CA THR A 207 -19.30 -14.08 -11.81
C THR A 207 -19.99 -12.71 -11.86
N LEU A 208 -19.63 -11.86 -12.81
CA LEU A 208 -20.09 -10.47 -12.88
C LEU A 208 -20.99 -10.16 -14.10
N ASN A 209 -20.84 -10.91 -15.20
CA ASN A 209 -21.51 -10.61 -16.48
C ASN A 209 -22.68 -11.55 -16.83
N HIS A 210 -23.06 -12.51 -15.99
CA HIS A 210 -24.15 -13.43 -16.33
C HIS A 210 -25.53 -12.93 -15.88
N ASN A 211 -26.38 -12.65 -16.88
CA ASN A 211 -27.83 -12.42 -16.76
C ASN A 211 -28.62 -13.76 -16.73
N HIS A 212 -28.04 -14.80 -16.12
CA HIS A 212 -28.76 -16.03 -15.73
C HIS A 212 -28.94 -15.99 -14.22
N GLU A 213 -29.98 -16.63 -13.70
CA GLU A 213 -30.25 -16.79 -12.27
C GLU A 213 -28.94 -16.98 -11.51
N ALA A 214 -28.61 -16.02 -10.62
CA ALA A 214 -27.30 -15.87 -9.98
C ALA A 214 -26.78 -17.13 -9.26
N GLN A 215 -27.61 -18.17 -9.14
CA GLN A 215 -27.30 -19.51 -8.64
C GLN A 215 -26.46 -20.38 -9.60
N GLN A 216 -26.50 -20.17 -10.92
CA GLN A 216 -25.93 -21.13 -11.88
C GLN A 216 -24.48 -20.86 -12.34
N CYS A 217 -23.90 -19.66 -12.14
CA CYS A 217 -22.45 -19.44 -12.34
C CYS A 217 -21.63 -19.35 -11.02
N ILE A 218 -22.21 -19.75 -9.88
CA ILE A 218 -21.53 -19.72 -8.58
C ILE A 218 -20.47 -20.83 -8.53
N ARG A 219 -19.24 -20.50 -8.91
CA ARG A 219 -18.07 -21.19 -8.37
C ARG A 219 -17.42 -20.23 -7.41
N SER A 220 -17.16 -20.66 -6.19
CA SER A 220 -16.12 -20.10 -5.33
C SER A 220 -14.84 -20.11 -6.16
N SER A 221 -14.53 -19.02 -6.84
CA SER A 221 -13.27 -18.92 -7.56
C SER A 221 -12.22 -18.89 -6.47
N GLY A 222 -11.47 -19.99 -6.34
CA GLY A 222 -10.40 -20.10 -5.34
C GLY A 222 -9.40 -18.95 -5.48
N ILE A 223 -8.47 -18.88 -4.53
CA ILE A 223 -7.49 -17.80 -4.49
C ILE A 223 -6.77 -17.67 -5.84
N ARG A 224 -6.72 -16.45 -6.35
CA ARG A 224 -6.05 -16.06 -7.58
C ARG A 224 -4.89 -15.13 -7.24
N HIS A 225 -3.91 -15.06 -8.13
CA HIS A 225 -2.80 -14.12 -8.03
C HIS A 225 -2.80 -13.17 -9.23
N CYS A 226 -2.34 -11.95 -9.01
CA CYS A 226 -2.00 -11.04 -10.09
C CYS A 226 -0.69 -11.50 -10.76
N ALA A 227 -0.60 -11.42 -12.09
CA ALA A 227 0.61 -11.80 -12.82
C ALA A 227 1.75 -10.78 -12.72
N TYR A 228 1.47 -9.55 -12.25
CA TYR A 228 2.41 -8.43 -12.34
C TYR A 228 2.82 -7.83 -10.99
N CYS A 229 2.03 -8.03 -9.94
CA CYS A 229 2.36 -7.56 -8.59
C CYS A 229 2.03 -8.63 -7.55
N PRO A 230 2.63 -8.56 -6.35
CA PRO A 230 2.46 -9.58 -5.33
C PRO A 230 1.13 -9.37 -4.59
N THR A 231 0.03 -9.66 -5.29
CA THR A 231 -1.35 -9.55 -4.80
C THR A 231 -2.07 -10.86 -5.05
N GLU A 232 -2.55 -11.47 -3.98
CA GLU A 232 -3.52 -12.56 -4.00
C GLU A 232 -4.92 -11.99 -3.79
N PHE A 233 -5.93 -12.62 -4.36
CA PHE A 233 -7.30 -12.19 -4.19
C PHE A 233 -8.30 -13.34 -4.33
N GLN A 234 -9.47 -13.13 -3.75
CA GLN A 234 -10.61 -14.04 -3.80
C GLN A 234 -11.88 -13.22 -3.94
N ILE A 235 -12.79 -13.68 -4.79
CA ILE A 235 -14.10 -13.08 -5.00
C ILE A 235 -15.16 -14.11 -4.66
N GLU A 236 -16.08 -13.73 -3.77
CA GLU A 236 -17.12 -14.60 -3.24
C GLU A 236 -18.49 -13.91 -3.35
N LEU A 237 -19.52 -14.71 -3.64
CA LEU A 237 -20.92 -14.30 -3.53
C LEU A 237 -21.53 -15.06 -2.36
N GLN A 238 -21.95 -14.34 -1.32
CA GLN A 238 -22.49 -14.91 -0.10
C GLN A 238 -23.98 -14.58 0.04
N GLY A 239 -24.82 -15.59 0.21
CA GLY A 239 -26.22 -15.38 0.60
C GLY A 239 -26.30 -14.84 2.02
N CYS A 240 -27.03 -13.73 2.22
CA CYS A 240 -27.20 -13.07 3.51
C CYS A 240 -28.65 -13.17 4.00
N ALA A 241 -29.16 -14.40 4.13
CA ALA A 241 -30.53 -14.68 4.59
C ALA A 241 -31.57 -13.75 3.93
N ASP A 242 -32.39 -13.05 4.72
CA ASP A 242 -33.42 -12.12 4.21
C ASP A 242 -32.88 -10.77 3.74
N LEU A 243 -31.60 -10.48 3.95
CA LEU A 243 -30.99 -9.22 3.53
C LEU A 243 -30.67 -9.20 2.03
N GLY A 244 -30.34 -10.36 1.43
CA GLY A 244 -30.05 -10.48 0.00
C GLY A 244 -28.72 -11.17 -0.29
N LEU A 245 -27.95 -10.67 -1.26
CA LEU A 245 -26.69 -11.27 -1.72
C LEU A 245 -25.53 -10.30 -1.48
N ALA A 246 -24.44 -10.75 -0.86
CA ALA A 246 -23.23 -9.96 -0.70
C ALA A 246 -22.14 -10.38 -1.70
N LEU A 247 -21.57 -9.41 -2.41
CA LEU A 247 -20.30 -9.57 -3.13
C LEU A 247 -19.16 -9.22 -2.17
N VAL A 248 -18.28 -10.19 -1.90
CA VAL A 248 -17.12 -10.04 -1.02
C VAL A 248 -15.86 -10.18 -1.86
N VAL A 249 -15.00 -9.17 -1.81
CA VAL A 249 -13.67 -9.20 -2.43
C VAL A 249 -12.64 -9.13 -1.33
N THR A 250 -11.84 -10.17 -1.20
CA THR A 250 -10.70 -10.20 -0.27
C THR A 250 -9.41 -10.17 -1.09
N LYS A 251 -8.45 -9.34 -0.68
CA LYS A 251 -7.13 -9.23 -1.28
C LYS A 251 -6.05 -9.24 -0.21
N TRP A 252 -4.95 -9.92 -0.50
CA TRP A 252 -3.77 -10.00 0.35
C TRP A 252 -2.58 -9.47 -0.46
N LEU A 253 -1.89 -8.49 0.10
CA LEU A 253 -0.85 -7.72 -0.58
C LEU A 253 0.46 -7.80 0.20
N ASP A 254 1.55 -8.03 -0.50
CA ASP A 254 2.90 -7.85 0.03
C ASP A 254 3.47 -6.51 -0.44
N LEU A 255 3.54 -5.53 0.46
CA LEU A 255 4.01 -4.17 0.17
C LEU A 255 5.54 -4.02 0.28
N GLY A 256 6.25 -5.10 0.63
CA GLY A 256 7.71 -5.13 0.74
C GLY A 256 8.25 -4.45 1.99
N GLU A 257 9.54 -4.12 1.95
CA GLU A 257 10.27 -3.61 3.10
C GLU A 257 10.04 -2.12 3.34
N GLY A 258 9.47 -1.39 2.38
CA GLY A 258 9.24 0.05 2.53
C GLY A 258 10.54 0.85 2.72
N ARG A 259 11.60 0.51 1.97
CA ARG A 259 12.88 1.26 2.02
C ARG A 259 12.93 2.39 1.00
N THR A 260 12.46 2.12 -0.20
CA THR A 260 12.49 3.06 -1.32
C THR A 260 11.25 2.90 -2.16
N ILE A 261 10.79 4.00 -2.76
CA ILE A 261 9.66 3.99 -3.68
C ILE A 261 9.96 3.18 -4.95
N ARG A 262 11.25 2.90 -5.19
CA ARG A 262 11.77 2.05 -6.27
C ARG A 262 11.76 0.56 -5.92
N ASP A 263 11.20 0.16 -4.77
CA ASP A 263 10.98 -1.24 -4.42
C ASP A 263 10.01 -1.88 -5.44
N PRO A 264 10.39 -2.97 -6.15
CA PRO A 264 9.52 -3.69 -7.09
C PRO A 264 8.14 -4.02 -6.55
N LYS A 265 8.07 -4.44 -5.29
CA LYS A 265 6.78 -4.77 -4.68
C LYS A 265 5.91 -3.52 -4.66
N TRP A 266 6.45 -2.36 -4.27
CA TRP A 266 5.68 -1.12 -4.27
C TRP A 266 5.37 -0.60 -5.67
N TRP A 267 6.38 -0.41 -6.53
CA TRP A 267 6.16 0.29 -7.80
C TRP A 267 5.36 -0.49 -8.81
N SER A 268 5.35 -1.82 -8.75
CA SER A 268 4.48 -2.65 -9.59
C SER A 268 3.00 -2.29 -9.41
N ARG A 269 2.61 -1.57 -8.36
CA ARG A 269 1.22 -1.14 -8.14
C ARG A 269 0.94 0.26 -8.68
N LEU A 270 1.96 1.03 -9.01
CA LEU A 270 1.80 2.43 -9.39
C LEU A 270 1.23 2.55 -10.80
N SER A 271 0.44 3.61 -11.00
CA SER A 271 -0.08 3.97 -12.32
C SER A 271 1.06 4.23 -13.32
N THR A 272 0.83 3.91 -14.58
CA THR A 272 1.73 4.23 -15.71
C THR A 272 2.10 5.72 -15.72
N ASN A 273 1.11 6.59 -15.55
CA ASN A 273 1.31 8.04 -15.45
C ASN A 273 2.29 8.46 -14.33
N TYR A 274 2.36 7.70 -13.24
CA TYR A 274 3.26 8.03 -12.12
C TYR A 274 4.67 7.50 -12.36
N THR A 275 4.81 6.34 -13.00
CA THR A 275 6.12 5.74 -13.29
C THR A 275 6.92 6.46 -14.38
N ASP A 276 6.30 7.41 -15.10
CA ASP A 276 6.96 8.26 -16.10
C ASP A 276 7.68 9.48 -15.49
N HIS A 277 7.71 9.60 -14.16
CA HIS A 277 8.47 10.65 -13.48
C HIS A 277 9.99 10.36 -13.49
N ASP A 278 10.83 11.41 -13.49
CA ASP A 278 12.29 11.36 -13.29
C ASP A 278 12.77 10.44 -12.15
N LEU A 279 11.91 10.13 -11.18
CA LEU A 279 12.18 9.16 -10.10
C LEU A 279 12.52 7.77 -10.63
N PHE A 280 11.88 7.36 -11.72
CA PHE A 280 12.04 6.05 -12.34
C PHE A 280 12.86 6.12 -13.63
N ALA A 281 13.36 7.30 -14.02
CA ALA A 281 14.18 7.45 -15.22
C ALA A 281 15.38 6.48 -15.19
N GLY A 282 15.56 5.74 -16.28
CA GLY A 282 16.62 4.74 -16.43
C GLY A 282 16.36 3.39 -15.74
N MET A 283 15.23 3.21 -15.02
CA MET A 283 14.83 1.91 -14.50
C MET A 283 14.20 1.07 -15.62
N ARG A 284 14.89 -0.01 -16.03
CA ARG A 284 14.37 -0.99 -17.00
C ARG A 284 13.09 -1.65 -16.47
N GLY A 285 12.09 -1.82 -17.34
CA GLY A 285 10.85 -2.51 -16.97
C GLY A 285 9.80 -1.65 -16.27
N VAL A 286 10.00 -0.33 -16.21
CA VAL A 286 9.18 0.60 -15.39
C VAL A 286 8.84 1.89 -16.13
N TYR A 287 9.86 2.59 -16.64
CA TYR A 287 9.71 3.94 -17.18
C TYR A 287 9.22 3.90 -18.64
N GLY A 288 8.07 4.51 -18.92
CA GLY A 288 7.49 4.57 -20.27
C GLY A 288 6.91 3.26 -20.79
N GLU A 289 6.77 2.23 -19.95
CA GLU A 289 6.21 0.93 -20.34
C GLU A 289 4.75 0.76 -19.87
N GLU A 290 3.89 0.31 -20.78
CA GLU A 290 2.54 -0.18 -20.48
C GLU A 290 2.59 -1.37 -19.50
N ILE A 291 1.51 -1.66 -18.76
CA ILE A 291 1.49 -2.75 -17.77
C ILE A 291 1.94 -4.08 -18.38
N ALA A 292 1.49 -4.37 -19.62
CA ALA A 292 1.83 -5.62 -20.30
C ALA A 292 3.32 -5.78 -20.61
N GLY A 293 4.08 -4.68 -20.69
CA GLY A 293 5.53 -4.67 -20.90
C GLY A 293 6.33 -4.85 -19.61
N ARG A 294 5.73 -4.57 -18.45
CA ARG A 294 6.42 -4.62 -17.16
C ARG A 294 6.79 -6.04 -16.76
N LEU A 295 7.95 -6.18 -16.14
CA LEU A 295 8.39 -7.45 -15.56
C LEU A 295 7.51 -7.83 -14.37
N PRO A 296 7.04 -9.10 -14.28
CA PRO A 296 6.35 -9.63 -13.12
C PRO A 296 7.13 -9.43 -11.82
N VAL A 297 6.45 -8.98 -10.77
CA VAL A 297 7.00 -8.91 -9.42
C VAL A 297 6.27 -9.90 -8.50
N PRO A 298 6.84 -11.10 -8.28
CA PRO A 298 6.26 -12.08 -7.35
C PRO A 298 6.50 -11.68 -5.89
N SER A 299 5.79 -12.33 -4.98
CA SER A 299 6.17 -12.35 -3.56
C SER A 299 7.17 -13.49 -3.36
N GLU A 300 8.05 -13.33 -2.37
CA GLU A 300 8.90 -14.43 -1.89
C GLU A 300 8.10 -15.45 -1.06
N LEU A 301 6.87 -15.10 -0.67
CA LEU A 301 5.97 -15.98 0.08
C LEU A 301 5.27 -16.95 -0.85
N ALA A 302 5.16 -18.22 -0.43
CA ALA A 302 4.42 -19.24 -1.17
C ALA A 302 2.90 -18.95 -1.20
N SER A 303 2.36 -18.39 -0.11
CA SER A 303 1.03 -17.78 -0.07
C SER A 303 1.01 -16.61 0.89
N ILE A 304 0.65 -15.42 0.41
CA ILE A 304 0.49 -14.22 1.21
C ILE A 304 -0.69 -14.39 2.17
N ARG A 305 -1.80 -14.97 1.69
CA ARG A 305 -2.96 -15.31 2.52
C ARG A 305 -2.55 -16.19 3.69
N ASP A 306 -1.96 -17.36 3.42
CA ASP A 306 -1.75 -18.34 4.48
C ASP A 306 -0.78 -17.83 5.56
N VAL A 307 0.16 -16.95 5.20
CA VAL A 307 1.04 -16.27 6.15
C VAL A 307 0.26 -15.26 7.01
N ILE A 308 -0.62 -14.45 6.42
CA ILE A 308 -1.43 -13.47 7.17
C ILE A 308 -2.46 -14.17 8.07
N GLU A 309 -3.12 -15.21 7.55
CA GLU A 309 -4.23 -15.90 8.22
C GLU A 309 -3.70 -16.99 9.19
N GLY A 310 -2.60 -17.68 8.88
CA GLY A 310 -2.05 -18.77 9.70
C GLY A 310 -1.46 -18.32 11.04
N GLU A 311 -1.02 -17.06 11.16
CA GLU A 311 -0.65 -16.49 12.46
C GLU A 311 -1.86 -16.19 13.36
N GLU A 312 -3.10 -16.20 12.84
CA GLU A 312 -4.31 -16.04 13.66
C GLU A 312 -4.49 -17.21 14.64
N ASP A 313 -4.18 -18.44 14.20
CA ASP A 313 -4.32 -19.64 15.02
C ASP A 313 -3.34 -19.69 16.20
N LEU A 314 -2.15 -19.09 16.04
CA LEU A 314 -1.13 -19.04 17.10
C LEU A 314 -1.37 -17.92 18.12
N GLN A 315 -1.96 -16.78 17.73
CA GLN A 315 -2.32 -15.70 18.65
C GLN A 315 -3.66 -15.92 19.37
N MET A 316 -4.59 -16.67 18.77
CA MET A 316 -5.86 -17.10 19.40
C MET A 316 -5.66 -17.90 20.69
N GLY A 317 -4.49 -18.53 20.88
CA GLY A 317 -4.12 -19.21 22.13
C GLY A 317 -3.64 -18.30 23.27
N ARG A 318 -3.33 -17.01 23.02
CA ARG A 318 -2.72 -16.11 24.02
C ARG A 318 -3.53 -14.88 24.40
N ARG A 319 -4.55 -14.45 23.64
CA ARG A 319 -5.41 -13.32 24.03
C ARG A 319 -6.88 -13.73 24.07
N ARG A 320 -7.35 -14.04 25.27
CA ARG A 320 -8.78 -14.21 25.57
C ARG A 320 -9.45 -12.84 25.39
N GLY A 321 -10.12 -12.64 24.26
CA GLY A 321 -10.97 -11.46 24.02
C GLY A 321 -10.45 -10.48 22.95
N ASP A 322 -9.90 -10.96 21.84
CA ASP A 322 -9.59 -10.06 20.73
C ASP A 322 -10.89 -9.61 20.03
N GLU A 323 -11.28 -8.36 20.26
CA GLU A 323 -12.40 -7.70 19.58
C GLU A 323 -12.23 -7.78 18.04
N GLN A 324 -10.98 -7.90 17.57
CA GLN A 324 -10.58 -8.04 16.18
C GLN A 324 -11.06 -9.34 15.52
N SER A 325 -11.08 -10.47 16.22
CA SER A 325 -11.60 -11.74 15.67
C SER A 325 -13.12 -11.74 15.52
N ARG A 326 -13.84 -10.96 16.36
CA ARG A 326 -15.30 -10.74 16.23
C ARG A 326 -15.65 -9.87 15.01
N LEU A 327 -14.72 -9.09 14.47
CA LEU A 327 -14.96 -8.23 13.30
C LEU A 327 -15.04 -9.01 11.98
N LEU A 328 -14.41 -10.19 11.91
CA LEU A 328 -14.47 -11.07 10.76
C LEU A 328 -15.62 -12.07 10.83
N ASP A 329 -16.24 -12.25 12.00
CA ASP A 329 -17.42 -13.09 12.22
C ASP A 329 -18.58 -12.67 11.30
N PRO A 330 -19.08 -13.59 10.44
CA PRO A 330 -20.27 -13.38 9.62
C PRO A 330 -21.48 -12.83 10.39
N SER A 331 -21.60 -13.17 11.68
CA SER A 331 -22.70 -12.73 12.55
C SER A 331 -22.66 -11.22 12.84
N SER A 332 -21.47 -10.64 13.01
CA SER A 332 -21.32 -9.19 13.21
C SER A 332 -21.60 -8.40 11.92
N ARG A 333 -21.33 -9.00 10.76
CA ARG A 333 -21.64 -8.40 9.45
C ARG A 333 -23.14 -8.27 9.26
N LEU A 334 -23.93 -9.31 9.53
CA LEU A 334 -25.39 -9.29 9.36
C LEU A 334 -26.06 -8.16 10.17
N GLN A 335 -25.66 -7.97 11.42
CA GLN A 335 -26.20 -6.87 12.26
C GLN A 335 -25.85 -5.50 11.68
N THR A 336 -24.60 -5.33 11.25
CA THR A 336 -24.12 -4.08 10.64
C THR A 336 -24.88 -3.78 9.35
N TRP A 337 -25.12 -4.80 8.52
CA TRP A 337 -25.84 -4.69 7.27
C TRP A 337 -27.31 -4.33 7.45
N ALA A 338 -27.98 -4.97 8.40
CA ALA A 338 -29.36 -4.66 8.75
C ALA A 338 -29.52 -3.18 9.15
N TRP A 339 -28.57 -2.64 9.92
CA TRP A 339 -28.57 -1.23 10.31
C TRP A 339 -28.39 -0.26 9.12
N ILE A 340 -27.47 -0.52 8.19
CA ILE A 340 -27.29 0.33 7.01
C ILE A 340 -28.55 0.31 6.14
N LEU A 341 -29.13 -0.87 5.92
CA LEU A 341 -30.37 -1.00 5.15
C LEU A 341 -31.53 -0.24 5.79
N ALA A 342 -31.68 -0.30 7.11
CA ALA A 342 -32.67 0.48 7.84
C ALA A 342 -32.46 1.99 7.64
N THR A 343 -31.21 2.45 7.72
CA THR A 343 -30.84 3.86 7.52
C THR A 343 -31.13 4.36 6.10
N LEU A 344 -30.83 3.54 5.09
CA LEU A 344 -31.12 3.86 3.69
C LEU A 344 -32.62 3.91 3.40
N ARG A 345 -33.42 3.00 3.99
CA ARG A 345 -34.88 3.00 3.88
C ARG A 345 -35.49 4.25 4.50
N ALA A 346 -35.04 4.63 5.71
CA ALA A 346 -35.49 5.84 6.39
C ALA A 346 -35.19 7.11 5.57
N ARG A 347 -33.99 7.22 4.98
CA ARG A 347 -33.65 8.34 4.09
C ARG A 347 -34.56 8.40 2.86
N ARG A 348 -34.85 7.27 2.23
CA ARG A 348 -35.72 7.20 1.05
C ARG A 348 -37.16 7.63 1.36
N GLN A 349 -37.67 7.25 2.54
CA GLN A 349 -38.98 7.70 3.04
C GLN A 349 -39.01 9.21 3.34
N TYR A 350 -37.92 9.77 3.87
CA TYR A 350 -37.80 11.20 4.14
C TYR A 350 -37.83 12.04 2.85
N TYR A 351 -37.13 11.60 1.79
CA TYR A 351 -37.12 12.31 0.50
C TYR A 351 -38.40 12.12 -0.34
N LEU A 352 -39.16 11.05 -0.11
CA LEU A 352 -40.46 10.80 -0.76
C LEU A 352 -41.65 11.33 0.05
N GLY A 353 -41.42 11.72 1.31
CA GLY A 353 -42.44 12.19 2.25
C GLY A 353 -42.50 13.70 2.45
N SER A 354 -41.66 14.49 1.77
CA SER A 354 -41.83 15.95 1.73
C SER A 354 -43.00 16.30 0.82
N PRO A 355 -44.12 16.84 1.36
CA PRO A 355 -45.21 17.33 0.53
C PRO A 355 -44.71 18.51 -0.30
N LYS A 356 -45.03 18.52 -1.60
CA LYS A 356 -45.01 19.76 -2.40
C LYS A 356 -46.17 20.65 -2.03
#